data_AF-A0AAN6HJR7-F1
#
_entry.id   AF-A0AAN6HJR7-F1
#
_cell.length_a   1.000
_cell.length_b   1.000
_cell.length_c   1.000
_cell.angle_alpha   90.00
_cell.angle_beta   90.00
_cell.angle_gamma   90.00
#
_symmetry.space_group_name_H-M   'P 1'
#
loop_
_entity.id
_entity.type
_entity.pdbx_description
1 polymer ?
#
loop_
_entity_poly.entity_id
_entity_poly.type
_entity_poly.pdbx_seq_one_letter_code
_entity_poly.pdbx_strand_id
1 'polypeptide(L)'
;MRLLNAHTIRLQSFDGAESDIPPYTILSHTWGNEEITFQDITQQPLENLQRREAFYKVQECCAQARRNGYDYVWIDTCCIDKTSSAELSEAINSMFKWYQQASLCYVFLSDFDTSFSYHFARISTGKLVRLQSSDTSFFSSRWFTRGWTLQELIAPRRVIFFDK
;
A
#
# COMPACT_ATOMS: atom_id res chain seq x y z
N MET A 1 4.39 -11.07 -12.51
CA MET A 1 3.88 -10.43 -11.26
C MET A 1 2.38 -10.17 -11.37
N ARG A 2 1.66 -9.98 -10.27
CA ARG A 2 0.22 -9.61 -10.31
C ARG A 2 -0.01 -8.20 -9.78
N LEU A 3 -0.94 -7.48 -10.42
CA LEU A 3 -1.41 -6.17 -9.96
C LEU A 3 -2.93 -6.20 -9.80
N LEU A 4 -3.42 -5.43 -8.84
CA LEU A 4 -4.84 -5.20 -8.62
C LEU A 4 -5.29 -3.99 -9.43
N ASN A 5 -6.30 -4.16 -10.28
CA ASN A 5 -6.89 -3.06 -11.02
C ASN A 5 -7.68 -2.16 -10.07
N ALA A 6 -7.31 -0.88 -9.99
CA ALA A 6 -7.82 0.10 -9.03
C ALA A 6 -9.30 0.50 -9.25
N HIS A 7 -9.87 0.17 -10.41
CA HIS A 7 -11.26 0.45 -10.75
C HIS A 7 -12.19 -0.73 -10.47
N THR A 8 -11.70 -1.95 -10.74
CA THR A 8 -12.52 -3.17 -10.69
C THR A 8 -12.22 -4.05 -9.48
N ILE A 9 -11.11 -3.82 -8.78
CA ILE A 9 -10.62 -4.63 -7.66
C ILE A 9 -10.42 -6.09 -8.10
N ARG A 10 -9.97 -6.29 -9.35
CA ARG A 10 -9.63 -7.61 -9.90
C ARG A 10 -8.14 -7.71 -10.15
N LEU A 11 -7.58 -8.89 -9.90
CA LEU A 11 -6.18 -9.17 -10.17
C LEU A 11 -5.95 -9.43 -11.66
N GLN A 12 -4.82 -8.93 -12.14
CA GLN A 12 -4.31 -9.18 -13.48
C GLN A 12 -2.86 -9.61 -13.41
N SER A 13 -2.52 -10.68 -14.14
CA SER A 13 -1.15 -11.19 -14.25
C SER A 13 -0.41 -10.50 -15.39
N PHE A 14 0.86 -10.19 -15.12
CA PHE A 14 1.82 -9.61 -16.04
C PHE A 14 3.06 -10.51 -16.02
N ASP A 15 3.07 -11.50 -16.92
CA ASP A 15 4.08 -12.56 -16.99
C ASP A 15 5.04 -12.39 -18.18
N GLY A 16 4.91 -11.27 -18.91
CA GLY A 16 5.74 -10.89 -20.04
C GLY A 16 7.05 -10.21 -19.63
N ALA A 17 7.60 -9.41 -20.55
CA ALA A 17 8.77 -8.61 -20.28
C ALA A 17 8.47 -7.50 -19.26
N GLU A 18 9.49 -6.96 -18.61
CA GLU A 18 9.30 -5.83 -17.68
C GLU A 18 8.67 -4.60 -18.33
N SER A 19 8.87 -4.42 -19.64
CA SER A 19 8.22 -3.37 -20.44
C SER A 19 6.71 -3.52 -20.53
N ASP A 20 6.18 -4.71 -20.27
CA ASP A 20 4.75 -5.03 -20.37
C ASP A 20 4.02 -4.75 -19.05
N ILE A 21 4.76 -4.48 -17.97
CA ILE A 21 4.20 -4.12 -16.67
C ILE A 21 3.76 -2.64 -16.73
N PRO A 22 2.46 -2.34 -16.58
CA PRO A 22 1.99 -0.97 -16.63
C PRO A 22 2.48 -0.19 -15.40
N PRO A 23 2.55 1.14 -15.45
CA PRO A 23 2.81 1.95 -14.27
C PRO A 23 1.81 1.64 -13.14
N TYR A 24 2.32 1.40 -11.93
CA TYR A 24 1.52 1.07 -10.77
C TYR A 24 1.99 1.81 -9.52
N THR A 25 1.10 1.91 -8.55
CA THR A 25 1.43 2.35 -7.18
C THR A 25 1.60 1.12 -6.28
N ILE A 26 2.41 1.21 -5.24
CA ILE A 26 2.61 0.11 -4.28
C ILE A 26 2.16 0.52 -2.88
N LEU A 27 1.47 -0.37 -2.17
CA LEU A 27 1.08 -0.15 -0.78
C LEU A 27 2.08 -0.83 0.16
N SER A 28 2.70 -0.03 1.00
CA SER A 28 3.46 -0.44 2.16
C SER A 28 2.62 -0.17 3.41
N HIS A 29 2.41 -1.20 4.23
CA HIS A 29 1.57 -1.08 5.43
C HIS A 29 1.95 -2.11 6.48
N THR A 30 1.52 -1.86 7.72
CA THR A 30 1.57 -2.86 8.78
C THR A 30 0.30 -3.70 8.75
N TRP A 31 0.45 -5.03 8.80
CA TRP A 31 -0.72 -5.90 8.88
C TRP A 31 -1.45 -5.67 10.20
N GLY A 32 -2.77 -5.63 10.13
CA GLY A 32 -3.68 -5.56 11.27
C GLY A 32 -4.09 -6.95 11.75
N ASN A 33 -5.20 -6.99 12.49
CA ASN A 33 -5.80 -8.26 12.93
C ASN A 33 -6.44 -9.03 11.76
N GLU A 34 -6.83 -8.32 10.71
CA GLU A 34 -7.47 -8.86 9.52
C GLU A 34 -6.93 -8.15 8.28
N GLU A 35 -6.74 -8.90 7.19
CA GLU A 35 -6.33 -8.39 5.89
C GLU A 35 -7.20 -8.99 4.78
N ILE A 36 -7.36 -8.24 3.70
CA ILE A 36 -7.88 -8.79 2.44
C ILE A 36 -6.73 -9.53 1.75
N THR A 37 -6.94 -10.81 1.49
CA THR A 37 -5.93 -11.71 0.93
C THR A 37 -6.13 -11.93 -0.57
N PHE A 38 -5.13 -12.52 -1.22
CA PHE A 38 -5.25 -13.01 -2.60
C PHE A 38 -6.47 -13.92 -2.80
N GLN A 39 -6.75 -14.81 -1.84
CA GLN A 39 -7.90 -15.72 -1.93
C GLN A 39 -9.23 -14.97 -1.79
N ASP A 40 -9.26 -13.93 -0.96
CA ASP A 40 -10.46 -13.09 -0.83
C ASP A 40 -10.79 -12.38 -2.14
N ILE A 41 -9.79 -11.78 -2.79
CA ILE A 41 -9.96 -11.09 -4.08
C ILE A 41 -10.39 -12.04 -5.20
N THR A 42 -9.89 -13.28 -5.19
CA THR A 42 -10.15 -14.23 -6.29
C THR A 42 -11.41 -15.07 -6.10
N GLN A 43 -11.81 -15.34 -4.87
CA GLN A 43 -12.89 -16.30 -4.56
C GLN A 43 -14.17 -15.62 -4.07
N GLN A 44 -14.09 -14.42 -3.51
CA GLN A 44 -15.26 -13.74 -2.96
C GLN A 44 -15.80 -12.65 -3.89
N PRO A 45 -17.13 -12.46 -3.94
CA PRO A 45 -17.72 -11.33 -4.64
C PRO A 45 -17.37 -10.02 -3.92
N LEU A 46 -17.25 -8.92 -4.69
CA LEU A 46 -16.83 -7.61 -4.18
C LEU A 46 -17.75 -7.10 -3.05
N GLU A 47 -19.04 -7.41 -3.13
CA GLU A 47 -20.04 -7.03 -2.13
C GLU A 47 -19.76 -7.64 -0.76
N ASN A 48 -19.14 -8.82 -0.70
CA ASN A 48 -18.73 -9.44 0.56
C ASN A 48 -17.48 -8.78 1.12
N LEU A 49 -16.51 -8.45 0.26
CA LEU A 49 -15.29 -7.75 0.65
C LEU A 49 -15.61 -6.38 1.24
N GLN A 50 -16.52 -5.63 0.62
CA GLN A 50 -16.94 -4.29 1.06
C GLN A 50 -17.54 -4.25 2.47
N ARG A 51 -17.99 -5.39 3.01
CA ARG A 51 -18.54 -5.49 4.38
C ARG A 51 -17.47 -5.71 5.45
N ARG A 52 -16.23 -6.02 5.05
CA ARG A 52 -15.11 -6.28 5.96
C ARG A 52 -14.36 -4.99 6.26
N GLU A 53 -14.08 -4.72 7.53
CA GLU A 53 -13.31 -3.53 7.93
C GLU A 53 -11.92 -3.50 7.27
N ALA A 54 -11.28 -4.67 7.11
CA ALA A 54 -9.99 -4.81 6.44
C ALA A 54 -9.99 -4.30 4.98
N PHE A 55 -11.15 -4.22 4.32
CA PHE A 55 -11.26 -3.75 2.94
C PHE A 55 -10.97 -2.25 2.79
N TYR A 56 -11.12 -1.47 3.86
CA TYR A 56 -10.88 -0.03 3.86
C TYR A 56 -9.51 0.33 3.24
N LYS A 57 -8.44 -0.37 3.64
CA LYS A 57 -7.09 -0.09 3.12
C LYS A 57 -6.97 -0.35 1.62
N VAL A 58 -7.58 -1.43 1.12
CA VAL A 58 -7.57 -1.76 -0.31
C VAL A 58 -8.35 -0.69 -1.08
N GLN A 59 -9.53 -0.33 -0.59
CA GLN A 59 -10.40 0.67 -1.20
C GLN A 59 -9.73 2.04 -1.27
N GLU A 60 -9.16 2.53 -0.17
CA GLU A 60 -8.51 3.84 -0.13
C GLU A 60 -7.21 3.86 -0.93
N CYS A 61 -6.43 2.79 -0.91
CA CYS A 61 -5.25 2.65 -1.77
C CYS A 61 -5.64 2.75 -3.26
N CYS A 62 -6.68 2.04 -3.68
CA CYS A 62 -7.17 2.09 -5.05
C CYS A 62 -7.76 3.47 -5.41
N ALA A 63 -8.50 4.10 -4.50
CA ALA A 63 -9.02 5.44 -4.69
C ALA A 63 -7.88 6.46 -4.85
N GLN A 64 -6.84 6.35 -4.03
CA GLN A 64 -5.69 7.25 -4.09
C GLN A 64 -4.86 7.05 -5.35
N ALA A 65 -4.66 5.80 -5.78
CA ALA A 65 -4.02 5.48 -7.04
C ALA A 65 -4.74 6.17 -8.22
N ARG A 66 -6.08 6.07 -8.26
CA ARG A 66 -6.91 6.73 -9.28
C ARG A 66 -6.79 8.25 -9.24
N ARG A 67 -6.80 8.87 -8.05
CA ARG A 67 -6.59 10.33 -7.90
C ARG A 67 -5.23 10.77 -8.45
N ASN A 68 -4.22 9.89 -8.35
CA ASN A 68 -2.88 10.14 -8.86
C ASN A 68 -2.69 9.71 -10.32
N GLY A 69 -3.73 9.21 -11.00
CA GLY A 69 -3.69 8.83 -12.40
C GLY A 69 -3.15 7.42 -12.68
N TYR A 70 -3.22 6.50 -11.71
CA TYR A 70 -2.78 5.11 -11.88
C TYR A 70 -3.97 4.14 -11.85
N ASP A 71 -3.94 3.18 -12.78
CA ASP A 71 -4.98 2.15 -12.92
C ASP A 71 -4.67 0.87 -12.15
N TYR A 72 -3.43 0.71 -11.67
CA TYR A 72 -2.97 -0.51 -11.02
C TYR A 72 -2.30 -0.21 -9.69
N VAL A 73 -2.58 -1.07 -8.72
CA VAL A 73 -1.92 -1.08 -7.42
C VAL A 73 -1.31 -2.45 -7.14
N TRP A 74 -0.18 -2.47 -6.46
CA TRP A 74 0.37 -3.69 -5.87
C TRP A 74 0.20 -3.63 -4.35
N ILE A 75 -0.39 -4.69 -3.80
CA ILE A 75 -0.59 -4.87 -2.36
C ILE A 75 -0.17 -6.31 -2.04
N ASP A 76 0.81 -6.51 -1.17
CA ASP A 76 1.40 -7.81 -0.86
C ASP A 76 0.37 -8.85 -0.39
N THR A 77 -0.62 -8.43 0.40
CA THR A 77 -1.72 -9.27 0.88
C THR A 77 -2.64 -9.72 -0.24
N CYS A 78 -2.88 -8.88 -1.24
CA CYS A 78 -3.80 -9.17 -2.34
C CYS A 78 -3.11 -9.80 -3.58
N CYS A 79 -1.85 -9.45 -3.85
CA CYS A 79 -1.18 -9.78 -5.12
C CYS A 79 -0.32 -11.05 -5.05
N ILE A 80 0.03 -11.49 -3.84
CA ILE A 80 0.85 -12.70 -3.61
C ILE A 80 -0.04 -13.83 -3.09
N ASP A 81 0.01 -14.99 -3.72
CA ASP A 81 -0.62 -16.20 -3.21
C ASP A 81 0.32 -16.83 -2.19
N LYS A 82 0.10 -16.47 -0.92
CA LYS A 82 0.91 -16.95 0.20
C LYS A 82 0.70 -18.44 0.50
N THR A 83 -0.27 -19.09 -0.16
CA THR A 83 -0.46 -20.55 -0.06
C THR A 83 0.51 -21.31 -0.97
N SER A 84 1.05 -20.66 -2.01
CA SER A 84 2.09 -21.19 -2.88
C SER A 84 3.47 -20.82 -2.33
N SER A 85 4.19 -21.81 -1.77
CA SER A 85 5.54 -21.60 -1.24
C SER A 85 6.54 -21.16 -2.31
N ALA A 86 6.38 -21.65 -3.54
CA ALA A 86 7.18 -21.24 -4.69
C ALA A 86 6.96 -19.76 -5.01
N GLU A 87 5.70 -19.32 -5.08
CA GLU A 87 5.39 -17.92 -5.37
C GLU A 87 5.83 -17.00 -4.23
N LEU A 88 5.60 -17.40 -2.97
CA LEU A 88 6.06 -16.63 -1.82
C LEU A 88 7.58 -16.42 -1.85
N SER A 89 8.33 -17.46 -2.20
CA SER A 89 9.79 -17.38 -2.32
C SER A 89 10.22 -16.45 -3.46
N GLU A 90 9.57 -16.55 -4.61
CA GLU A 90 9.81 -15.64 -5.75
C GLU A 90 9.49 -14.18 -5.39
N ALA A 91 8.38 -13.96 -4.69
CA ALA A 91 7.94 -12.65 -4.25
C ALA A 91 8.93 -12.01 -3.28
N ILE A 92 9.43 -12.77 -2.30
CA ILE A 92 10.46 -12.31 -1.36
C ILE A 92 11.71 -11.84 -2.11
N ASN A 93 12.16 -12.60 -3.11
CA ASN A 93 13.34 -12.26 -3.91
C ASN A 93 13.09 -11.09 -4.87
N SER A 94 11.84 -10.79 -5.19
CA SER A 94 11.46 -9.76 -6.16
C SER A 94 10.95 -8.45 -5.53
N MET A 95 10.60 -8.45 -4.24
CA MET A 95 9.96 -7.31 -3.57
C MET A 95 10.75 -6.02 -3.71
N PHE A 96 12.06 -6.02 -3.48
CA PHE A 96 12.88 -4.80 -3.62
C PHE A 96 12.71 -4.18 -5.01
N LYS A 97 12.78 -5.01 -6.05
CA LYS A 97 12.61 -4.58 -7.45
C LYS A 97 11.20 -4.05 -7.70
N TRP A 98 10.17 -4.71 -7.18
CA TRP A 98 8.79 -4.23 -7.31
C TRP A 98 8.55 -2.90 -6.58
N TYR A 99 9.18 -2.66 -5.44
CA TYR A 99 9.16 -1.34 -4.81
C TYR A 99 9.93 -0.31 -5.63
N GLN A 100 11.08 -0.69 -6.20
CA GLN A 100 11.90 0.19 -7.02
C GLN A 100 11.21 0.63 -8.32
N GLN A 101 10.44 -0.27 -8.94
CA GLN A 101 9.72 -0.01 -10.19
C GLN A 101 8.36 0.67 -9.99
N ALA A 102 7.83 0.68 -8.76
CA ALA A 102 6.60 1.38 -8.46
C ALA A 102 6.74 2.89 -8.72
N SER A 103 5.72 3.48 -9.32
CA SER A 103 5.71 4.93 -9.61
C SER A 103 5.52 5.78 -8.36
N LEU A 104 4.77 5.26 -7.39
CA LEU A 104 4.60 5.82 -6.03
C LEU A 104 4.49 4.68 -5.03
N CYS A 105 5.10 4.86 -3.85
CA CYS A 105 4.84 4.05 -2.68
C CYS A 105 3.93 4.82 -1.72
N TYR A 106 2.78 4.23 -1.40
CA TYR A 106 1.91 4.70 -0.34
C TYR A 106 2.27 3.95 0.94
N VAL A 107 2.65 4.69 1.97
CA VAL A 107 2.89 4.13 3.31
C VAL A 107 1.69 4.48 4.18
N PHE A 108 0.95 3.47 4.63
CA PHE A 108 -0.18 3.66 5.53
C PHE A 108 0.21 3.35 6.98
N LEU A 109 0.13 4.36 7.84
CA LEU A 109 0.46 4.31 9.26
C LEU A 109 -0.82 4.12 10.08
N SER A 110 -1.27 2.87 10.23
CA SER A 110 -2.53 2.53 10.92
C SER A 110 -2.60 2.89 12.40
N ASP A 111 -1.45 3.17 13.02
CA ASP A 111 -1.24 3.49 14.42
C ASP A 111 -0.74 4.94 14.64
N PHE A 112 -0.86 5.78 13.61
CA PHE A 112 -0.54 7.19 13.66
C PHE A 112 -1.78 8.00 13.24
N ASP A 113 -2.10 9.04 14.01
CA ASP A 113 -3.26 9.90 13.77
C ASP A 113 -2.87 11.36 13.99
N THR A 114 -2.93 12.15 12.92
CA THR A 114 -2.58 13.57 13.01
C THR A 114 -3.69 14.40 13.65
N SER A 115 -4.94 13.93 13.66
CA SER A 115 -6.13 14.70 14.04
C SER A 115 -6.17 15.10 15.52
N PHE A 116 -5.53 14.31 16.40
CA PHE A 116 -5.52 14.56 17.85
C PHE A 116 -4.22 15.20 18.36
N SER A 117 -3.17 15.21 17.55
CA SER A 117 -1.80 15.46 18.04
C SER A 117 -1.22 16.80 17.61
N TYR A 118 -1.87 17.51 16.66
CA TYR A 118 -1.27 18.68 16.02
C TYR A 118 -2.19 19.88 15.86
N HIS A 119 -1.61 21.07 15.98
CA HIS A 119 -2.22 22.29 15.48
C HIS A 119 -2.10 22.34 13.94
N PHE A 120 -3.23 22.45 13.25
CA PHE A 120 -3.28 22.57 11.79
C PHE A 120 -3.36 24.03 11.36
N ALA A 121 -2.57 24.42 10.36
CA ALA A 121 -2.84 25.62 9.59
C ALA A 121 -3.75 25.25 8.41
N ARG A 122 -4.83 26.02 8.17
CA ARG A 122 -5.63 25.88 6.96
C ARG A 122 -4.89 26.57 5.81
N ILE A 123 -4.64 25.84 4.73
CA ILE A 123 -4.08 26.35 3.48
C ILE A 123 -5.10 26.15 2.35
N SER A 124 -4.90 26.83 1.22
CA SER A 124 -5.81 26.75 0.06
C SER A 124 -6.01 25.32 -0.46
N THR A 125 -5.03 24.45 -0.23
CA THR A 125 -5.03 23.05 -0.69
C THR A 125 -5.38 22.04 0.41
N GLY A 126 -5.71 22.47 1.64
CA GLY A 126 -6.09 21.56 2.73
C GLY A 126 -5.61 21.98 4.12
N LYS A 127 -5.22 21.00 4.94
CA LYS A 127 -4.63 21.20 6.27
C LYS A 127 -3.13 20.95 6.18
N LEU A 128 -2.34 21.87 6.73
CA LEU A 128 -0.90 21.70 6.89
C LEU A 128 -0.57 21.47 8.36
N VAL A 129 0.11 20.37 8.65
CA VAL A 129 0.72 20.09 9.94
C VAL A 129 2.22 20.26 9.81
N ARG A 130 2.81 21.03 10.74
CA ARG A 130 4.27 21.06 10.88
C ARG A 130 4.64 20.21 12.09
N LEU A 131 5.27 19.07 11.84
CA LEU A 131 5.89 18.27 12.89
C LEU A 131 7.02 19.10 13.51
N GLN A 132 7.02 19.25 14.84
CA GLN A 132 8.15 19.85 15.53
C GLN A 132 9.32 18.87 15.51
N SER A 133 10.55 19.38 15.49
CA SER A 133 11.76 18.54 15.48
C SER A 133 11.91 17.66 16.73
N SER A 134 11.24 18.01 17.83
CA SER A 134 11.17 17.18 19.04
C SER A 134 10.07 16.10 18.97
N ASP A 135 9.20 16.14 17.96
CA ASP A 135 8.12 15.19 17.82
C ASP A 135 8.60 13.92 17.11
N THR A 136 8.67 12.85 17.89
CA THR A 136 9.08 11.52 17.42
C THR A 136 7.90 10.57 17.23
N SER A 137 6.66 11.03 17.41
CA SER A 137 5.46 10.16 17.34
C SER A 137 5.27 9.57 15.94
N PHE A 138 5.62 10.30 14.89
CA PHE A 138 5.67 9.78 13.52
C PHE A 138 6.60 8.55 13.41
N PHE A 139 7.80 8.65 13.98
CA PHE A 139 8.77 7.55 14.02
C PHE A 139 8.41 6.45 15.03
N SER A 140 7.41 6.68 15.88
CA SER A 140 6.93 5.69 16.86
C SER A 140 5.93 4.70 16.26
N SER A 141 5.46 4.91 15.03
CA SER A 141 4.64 3.94 14.33
C SER A 141 5.37 2.59 14.21
N ARG A 142 4.62 1.49 14.41
CA ARG A 142 5.10 0.11 14.18
C ARG A 142 5.65 -0.07 12.77
N TRP A 143 5.29 0.78 11.81
CA TRP A 143 5.87 0.73 10.49
C TRP A 143 7.39 0.91 10.53
N PHE A 144 7.93 1.78 11.39
CA PHE A 144 9.38 2.04 11.46
C PHE A 144 10.19 0.93 12.14
N THR A 145 9.54 -0.04 12.80
CA THR A 145 10.22 -1.10 13.55
C THR A 145 10.33 -2.42 12.77
N ARG A 146 9.77 -2.50 11.56
CA ARG A 146 9.77 -3.71 10.74
C ARG A 146 11.09 -3.87 9.97
N GLY A 147 11.55 -5.12 9.81
CA GLY A 147 12.72 -5.42 8.97
C GLY A 147 12.54 -5.08 7.49
N TRP A 148 11.28 -5.07 7.00
CA TRP A 148 10.96 -4.74 5.60
C TRP A 148 10.99 -3.24 5.30
N THR A 149 10.87 -2.40 6.32
CA THR A 149 10.75 -0.94 6.19
C THR A 149 11.87 -0.33 5.40
N LEU A 150 13.10 -0.83 5.56
CA LEU A 150 14.25 -0.32 4.82
C LEU A 150 14.01 -0.40 3.31
N GLN A 151 13.60 -1.55 2.80
CA GLN A 151 13.36 -1.75 1.38
C GLN A 151 12.13 -0.95 0.91
N GLU A 152 11.06 -0.96 1.70
CA GLU A 152 9.82 -0.22 1.42
C GLU A 152 10.03 1.31 1.37
N LEU A 153 11.04 1.82 2.09
CA LEU A 153 11.41 3.23 2.17
C LEU A 153 12.41 3.66 1.10
N ILE A 154 13.47 2.87 0.86
CA ILE A 154 14.60 3.30 0.02
C ILE A 154 14.51 2.84 -1.43
N ALA A 155 13.78 1.75 -1.71
CA ALA A 155 13.68 1.24 -3.07
C ALA A 155 12.81 2.16 -3.96
N PRO A 156 11.62 2.62 -3.54
CA PRO A 156 10.78 3.49 -4.36
C PRO A 156 11.43 4.86 -4.56
N ARG A 157 11.21 5.45 -5.75
CA ARG A 157 11.67 6.83 -6.03
C ARG A 157 10.90 7.89 -5.24
N ARG A 158 9.65 7.59 -4.88
CA ARG A 158 8.73 8.52 -4.22
C ARG A 158 7.88 7.78 -3.21
N VAL A 159 7.86 8.27 -1.98
CA VAL A 159 7.09 7.71 -0.86
C VAL A 159 6.13 8.80 -0.35
N ILE A 160 4.86 8.45 -0.16
CA ILE A 160 3.83 9.32 0.41
C ILE A 160 3.23 8.61 1.62
N PHE A 161 3.26 9.28 2.77
CA PHE A 161 2.72 8.76 4.02
C PHE A 161 1.26 9.19 4.19
N PHE A 162 0.43 8.27 4.66
CA PHE A 162 -0.95 8.46 5.04
C PHE A 162 -1.15 8.00 6.48
N ASP A 163 -1.82 8.82 7.29
CA ASP A 163 -2.31 8.45 8.61
C ASP A 163 -3.66 7.71 8.51
N LYS A 164 -4.18 7.26 9.65
CA LYS A 164 -5.39 6.43 9.76
C LYS A 164 -6.67 7.13 9.28
#